data_AF-A0A974YEY9-F1
#
_entry.id   AF-A0A974YEY9-F1
#
_cell.length_a   1.000
_cell.length_b   1.000
_cell.length_c   1.000
_cell.angle_alpha   90.00
_cell.angle_beta   90.00
_cell.angle_gamma   90.00
#
_symmetry.space_group_name_H-M   'P 1'
#
loop_
_entity.id
_entity.type
_entity.pdbx_description
1 polymer ?
#
loop_
_entity_poly.entity_id
_entity_poly.type
_entity_poly.pdbx_seq_one_letter_code
_entity_poly.pdbx_strand_id
1 'polypeptide(L)'
;MKADLVAHGDPGASGSFILTLVLTDMASGWTECAPVLFRAQQLLTEVLSEIRKLLPFALLRFDTDNDSVFMNERMRDYCLHQAIAFTCSRPCCKNDQTFVEQKNGAIVRHIVG
;
A
#
# COMPACT_ATOMS: atom_id res chain seq x y z
N MET A 1 -6.41 0.16 7.44
CA MET A 1 -6.44 0.15 5.96
C MET A 1 -5.48 -0.89 5.46
N LYS A 2 -5.90 -1.65 4.45
CA LYS A 2 -5.06 -2.61 3.73
C LYS A 2 -4.30 -1.90 2.62
N ALA A 3 -3.03 -2.24 2.46
CA ALA A 3 -2.12 -1.63 1.53
C ALA A 3 -1.55 -2.67 0.54
N ASP A 4 -1.47 -2.28 -0.73
CA ASP A 4 -0.81 -3.06 -1.77
C ASP A 4 -0.07 -2.16 -2.77
N LEU A 5 0.92 -2.72 -3.46
CA LEU A 5 1.69 -2.05 -4.51
C LEU A 5 1.41 -2.70 -5.86
N VAL A 6 0.85 -1.92 -6.77
CA VAL A 6 0.64 -2.33 -8.15
C VAL A 6 1.74 -1.76 -9.02
N ALA A 7 2.60 -2.62 -9.57
CA ALA A 7 3.63 -2.20 -10.52
C ALA A 7 3.01 -1.93 -11.90
N HIS A 8 3.28 -0.75 -12.46
CA HIS A 8 2.95 -0.42 -13.85
C HIS A 8 4.15 -0.77 -14.75
N GLY A 9 4.28 -2.05 -15.06
CA GLY A 9 5.38 -2.59 -15.85
C GLY A 9 5.16 -4.05 -16.22
N ASP A 10 5.88 -4.50 -17.24
CA ASP A 10 5.83 -5.90 -17.66
C ASP A 10 6.52 -6.78 -16.61
N PRO A 11 5.95 -7.91 -16.15
CA PRO A 11 6.51 -8.72 -15.07
C PRO A 11 7.92 -9.26 -15.32
N GLY A 12 8.38 -9.26 -16.59
CA GLY A 12 9.71 -9.70 -17.00
C GLY A 12 10.69 -8.57 -17.35
N ALA A 13 10.27 -7.31 -17.28
CA ALA A 13 11.12 -6.19 -17.64
C ALA A 13 12.06 -5.79 -16.48
N SER A 14 13.34 -5.64 -16.77
CA SER A 14 14.35 -5.18 -15.81
C SER A 14 14.44 -3.66 -15.86
N GLY A 15 14.05 -2.95 -14.80
CA GLY A 15 14.08 -1.47 -14.78
C GLY A 15 13.37 -0.83 -13.58
N SER A 16 13.41 0.50 -13.52
CA SER A 16 12.62 1.29 -12.56
C SER A 16 11.21 1.50 -13.11
N PHE A 17 10.20 0.95 -12.43
CA PHE A 17 8.80 1.12 -12.78
C PHE A 17 8.10 2.03 -11.76
N ILE A 18 7.11 2.77 -12.24
CA ILE A 18 6.18 3.47 -11.37
C ILE A 18 5.28 2.41 -10.74
N LEU A 19 5.14 2.46 -9.42
CA LEU A 19 4.19 1.66 -8.67
C LEU A 19 3.05 2.56 -8.19
N THR A 20 1.86 2.02 -8.06
CA THR A 20 0.77 2.68 -7.35
C THR A 20 0.59 2.01 -6.00
N LEU A 21 0.71 2.79 -4.93
CA LEU A 21 0.30 2.39 -3.59
C LEU A 21 -1.21 2.54 -3.50
N VAL A 22 -1.90 1.43 -3.24
CA VAL A 22 -3.36 1.41 -3.05
C VAL A 22 -3.64 1.18 -1.58
N LEU A 23 -4.45 2.06 -0.98
CA LEU A 23 -4.89 1.97 0.40
C LEU A 23 -6.39 1.89 0.47
N THR A 24 -6.92 0.79 1.01
CA THR A 24 -8.36 0.61 1.18
C THR A 24 -8.72 0.44 2.65
N ASP A 25 -9.65 1.26 3.13
CA ASP A 25 -10.29 1.07 4.42
C ASP A 25 -11.44 0.07 4.29
N MET A 26 -11.43 -0.97 5.13
CA MET A 26 -12.43 -2.04 5.06
C MET A 26 -13.78 -1.63 5.65
N ALA A 27 -13.80 -0.69 6.60
CA ALA A 27 -15.03 -0.30 7.29
C ALA A 27 -15.87 0.67 6.45
N SER A 28 -15.21 1.66 5.84
CA SER A 28 -15.84 2.69 5.00
C SER A 28 -15.86 2.34 3.52
N GLY A 29 -15.00 1.42 3.07
CA GLY A 29 -14.78 1.15 1.65
C GLY A 29 -14.01 2.24 0.91
N TRP A 30 -13.47 3.24 1.63
CA TRP A 30 -12.68 4.33 1.08
C TRP A 30 -11.36 3.82 0.51
N THR A 31 -11.04 4.20 -0.73
CA THR A 31 -9.78 3.82 -1.38
C THR A 31 -9.01 5.07 -1.80
N GLU A 32 -7.76 5.17 -1.36
CA GLU A 32 -6.80 6.16 -1.83
C GLU A 32 -5.73 5.49 -2.69
N CYS A 33 -5.22 6.22 -3.68
CA CYS A 33 -4.16 5.76 -4.57
C CYS A 33 -3.09 6.85 -4.68
N ALA A 34 -1.82 6.47 -4.54
CA ALA A 34 -0.72 7.40 -4.73
C ALA A 34 0.41 6.77 -5.56
N PRO A 35 1.03 7.56 -6.46
CA PRO A 35 2.16 7.09 -7.23
C PRO A 35 3.42 7.00 -6.37
N VAL A 36 4.21 5.95 -6.61
CA VAL A 36 5.51 5.68 -6.03
C VAL A 36 6.48 5.47 -7.20
N LEU A 37 7.33 6.46 -7.47
CA LEU A 37 8.14 6.56 -8.70
C LEU A 37 9.11 5.38 -8.94
N PHE A 38 9.51 4.70 -7.88
CA PHE A 38 10.35 3.51 -7.93
C PHE A 38 10.24 2.75 -6.61
N ARG A 39 10.62 1.47 -6.60
CA ARG A 39 10.55 0.57 -5.44
C ARG A 39 11.57 0.95 -4.35
N ALA A 40 11.41 2.13 -3.75
CA ALA A 40 12.25 2.61 -2.66
C ALA A 40 11.45 2.76 -1.38
N GLN A 41 12.01 2.17 -0.32
CA GLN A 41 11.39 2.11 1.00
C GLN A 41 11.25 3.49 1.66
N GLN A 42 12.11 4.46 1.30
CA GLN A 42 12.01 5.84 1.81
C GLN A 42 10.76 6.56 1.30
N LEU A 43 10.43 6.34 0.03
CA LEU A 43 9.28 6.98 -0.60
C LEU A 43 7.96 6.50 0.01
N LEU A 44 7.89 5.26 0.47
CA LEU A 44 6.66 4.73 1.09
C LEU A 44 6.25 5.48 2.35
N THR A 45 7.19 5.80 3.25
CA THR A 45 6.87 6.55 4.47
C THR A 45 6.45 7.98 4.19
N GLU A 46 7.07 8.61 3.19
CA GLU A 46 6.73 9.96 2.74
C GLU A 46 5.33 9.99 2.10
N VAL A 47 5.08 9.07 1.16
CA VAL A 47 3.78 8.93 0.49
C VAL A 47 2.69 8.61 1.50
N LEU A 48 2.92 7.69 2.45
CA LEU A 48 1.95 7.40 3.51
C LEU A 48 1.67 8.64 4.37
N SER A 49 2.70 9.44 4.68
CA SER A 49 2.54 10.68 5.43
C SER A 49 1.66 11.70 4.69
N GLU A 50 1.81 11.82 3.38
CA GLU A 50 0.95 12.71 2.58
C GLU A 50 -0.47 12.18 2.45
N ILE A 51 -0.67 10.88 2.17
CA ILE A 51 -2.02 10.30 2.09
C ILE A 51 -2.77 10.48 3.42
N ARG A 52 -2.10 10.32 4.56
CA ARG A 52 -2.72 10.51 5.87
C ARG A 52 -3.30 11.91 6.09
N LYS A 53 -2.74 12.95 5.44
CA LYS A 53 -3.29 14.31 5.50
C LYS A 53 -4.55 14.48 4.66
N LEU A 54 -4.70 13.64 3.62
CA LEU A 54 -5.84 13.66 2.70
C LEU A 54 -6.99 12.78 3.17
N LEU A 55 -6.72 11.79 4.03
CA LEU A 55 -7.75 10.91 4.54
C LEU A 55 -8.80 11.69 5.35
N PRO A 56 -10.09 11.44 5.13
CA PRO A 56 -11.17 12.08 5.90
C PRO A 56 -11.28 11.53 7.34
N PHE A 57 -10.42 10.59 7.73
CA PHE A 57 -10.40 9.94 9.04
C PHE A 57 -8.96 9.57 9.46
N ALA A 58 -8.77 9.37 10.77
CA ALA A 58 -7.48 8.95 11.31
C ALA A 58 -7.14 7.50 10.91
N LEU A 59 -5.95 7.29 10.37
CA LEU A 59 -5.43 5.96 10.08
C LEU A 59 -4.99 5.27 11.40
N LEU A 60 -5.79 4.31 11.88
CA LEU A 60 -5.52 3.59 13.13
C LEU A 60 -4.67 2.32 12.95
N ARG A 61 -4.83 1.65 11.80
CA ARG A 61 -4.15 0.40 11.49
C ARG A 61 -3.70 0.41 10.04
N PHE A 62 -2.49 -0.06 9.80
CA PHE A 62 -1.89 -0.24 8.48
C PHE A 62 -1.53 -1.71 8.30
N ASP A 63 -2.24 -2.36 7.38
CA ASP A 63 -2.12 -3.79 7.11
C ASP A 63 -1.49 -3.98 5.73
N THR A 64 -0.33 -4.63 5.66
CA THR A 64 0.38 -4.86 4.39
C THR A 64 0.53 -6.33 4.08
N ASP A 65 0.92 -6.59 2.86
CA ASP A 65 1.36 -7.90 2.42
C ASP A 65 2.83 -8.11 2.75
N ASN A 66 3.27 -9.36 2.65
CA ASN A 66 4.67 -9.74 2.89
C ASN A 66 5.62 -9.32 1.78
N ASP A 67 5.28 -8.26 1.06
CA ASP A 67 6.20 -7.66 0.12
C ASP A 67 7.37 -7.05 0.90
N SER A 68 8.59 -7.38 0.46
CA SER A 68 9.83 -6.93 1.07
C SER A 68 10.01 -5.40 1.03
N VAL A 69 9.21 -4.69 0.23
CA VAL A 69 9.16 -3.21 0.26
C VAL A 69 8.54 -2.69 1.56
N PHE A 70 7.54 -3.39 2.09
CA PHE A 70 6.85 -3.01 3.33
C PHE A 70 7.53 -3.57 4.57
N MET A 71 8.27 -4.68 4.46
CA MET A 71 9.05 -5.28 5.55
C MET A 71 10.34 -4.52 5.88
N ASN A 72 10.26 -3.19 6.02
CA ASN A 72 11.38 -2.36 6.48
C ASN A 72 11.17 -1.93 7.94
N GLU A 73 12.23 -1.98 8.74
CA GLU A 73 12.32 -1.36 10.07
C GLU A 73 11.84 0.09 10.05
N ARG A 74 12.19 0.88 9.01
CA ARG A 74 11.70 2.27 8.89
C ARG A 74 10.18 2.40 8.84
N MET A 75 9.51 1.47 8.17
CA MET A 75 8.04 1.50 8.08
C MET A 75 7.42 1.14 9.42
N ARG A 76 8.03 0.18 10.12
CA ARG A 76 7.65 -0.18 11.48
C ARG A 76 7.87 0.98 12.45
N ASP A 77 9.02 1.63 12.40
CA ASP A 77 9.38 2.78 13.23
C ASP A 77 8.46 3.96 12.98
N TYR A 78 8.15 4.24 11.71
CA TYR A 78 7.16 5.25 11.32
C TYR A 78 5.79 4.95 11.94
N CYS A 79 5.29 3.72 11.79
CA CYS A 79 4.01 3.32 12.34
C CYS A 79 4.00 3.40 13.88
N LEU A 80 5.08 2.97 14.53
CA LEU A 80 5.25 3.03 15.98
C LEU A 80 5.23 4.48 16.48
N HIS A 81 6.00 5.37 15.85
CA HIS A 81 6.07 6.79 16.22
C HIS A 81 4.73 7.51 15.99
N GLN A 82 3.94 7.06 15.02
CA GLN A 82 2.64 7.63 14.66
C GLN A 82 1.47 6.97 15.39
N ALA A 83 1.75 6.03 16.31
CA ALA A 83 0.75 5.23 17.03
C ALA A 83 -0.23 4.47 16.11
N ILE A 84 0.27 4.01 14.95
CA ILE A 84 -0.48 3.22 13.97
C ILE A 84 -0.17 1.75 14.21
N ALA A 85 -1.20 0.93 14.40
CA ALA A 85 -1.02 -0.52 14.48
C ALA A 85 -0.55 -1.06 13.12
N PHE A 86 0.65 -1.64 13.06
CA PHE A 86 1.21 -2.23 11.85
C PHE A 86 1.05 -3.74 11.88
N THR A 87 0.41 -4.33 10.86
CA THR A 87 0.38 -5.79 10.70
C THR A 87 0.79 -6.20 9.29
N CYS A 88 1.55 -7.29 9.20
CA CYS A 88 1.85 -7.95 7.93
C CYS A 88 1.08 -9.28 7.89
N SER A 89 0.43 -9.57 6.77
CA SER A 89 -0.25 -10.85 6.56
C SER A 89 0.75 -12.02 6.60
N ARG A 90 0.30 -13.25 6.89
CA ARG A 90 1.20 -14.42 6.94
C ARG A 90 1.60 -14.86 5.52
N PRO A 91 2.82 -15.39 5.30
CA PRO A 91 3.24 -15.81 3.96
C PRO A 91 2.26 -16.87 3.44
N CYS A 92 1.84 -16.73 2.17
CA CYS A 92 1.05 -17.70 1.43
C CYS A 92 -0.44 -17.89 1.80
N CYS A 93 -1.11 -16.93 2.46
CA CYS A 93 -2.58 -16.97 2.64
C CYS A 93 -3.31 -16.02 1.68
N LYS A 94 -3.71 -16.53 0.50
CA LYS A 94 -4.40 -15.80 -0.58
C LYS A 94 -5.77 -15.20 -0.21
N ASN A 95 -6.35 -15.55 0.94
CA ASN A 95 -7.72 -15.16 1.28
C ASN A 95 -7.82 -13.88 2.14
N ASP A 96 -6.71 -13.33 2.62
CA ASP A 96 -6.72 -12.14 3.47
C ASP A 96 -6.75 -10.82 2.66
N GLN A 97 -6.52 -10.85 1.35
CA GLN A 97 -6.29 -9.66 0.51
C GLN A 97 -7.41 -9.36 -0.50
N THR A 98 -8.46 -10.18 -0.54
CA THR A 98 -9.49 -10.17 -1.59
C THR A 98 -10.12 -8.79 -1.82
N PHE A 99 -10.29 -7.98 -0.76
CA PHE A 99 -10.86 -6.64 -0.87
C PHE A 99 -9.94 -5.64 -1.59
N VAL A 100 -8.64 -5.67 -1.33
CA VAL A 100 -7.67 -4.79 -2.01
C VAL A 100 -7.38 -5.29 -3.41
N GLU A 101 -7.23 -6.61 -3.61
CA GLU A 101 -7.02 -7.20 -4.94
C GLU A 101 -8.19 -6.91 -5.89
N GLN A 102 -9.43 -6.97 -5.40
CA GLN A 102 -10.62 -6.58 -6.17
C GLN A 102 -10.57 -5.10 -6.58
N LYS A 103 -10.13 -4.21 -5.66
CA LYS A 103 -10.02 -2.78 -5.93
C LYS A 103 -8.88 -2.45 -6.87
N ASN A 104 -7.76 -3.18 -6.83
CA ASN A 104 -6.69 -3.03 -7.82
C ASN A 104 -7.19 -3.31 -9.24
N GLY A 105 -7.98 -4.38 -9.40
CA GLY A 105 -8.61 -4.72 -10.69
C GLY A 105 -9.63 -3.68 -11.16
N ALA A 106 -10.40 -3.10 -10.25
CA ALA A 106 -11.47 -2.16 -10.59
C ALA A 106 -11.02 -0.69 -10.72
N ILE A 107 -9.98 -0.27 -9.99
CA ILE A 107 -9.54 1.13 -9.89
C ILE A 107 -8.23 1.31 -10.65
N VAL A 108 -7.19 0.55 -10.33
CA VAL A 108 -5.86 0.78 -10.91
C VAL A 108 -5.85 0.46 -12.40
N ARG A 109 -6.40 -0.70 -12.81
CA ARG A 109 -6.44 -1.11 -14.24
C ARG A 109 -7.46 -0.36 -15.11
N HIS A 110 -8.32 0.48 -14.52
CA HIS A 110 -9.31 1.27 -15.28
C HIS A 110 -9.04 2.77 -15.25
N ILE A 111 -8.45 3.27 -14.17
CA ILE A 111 -8.24 4.71 -13.95
C ILE A 111 -6.77 5.09 -14.18
N VAL A 112 -5.83 4.20 -13.84
CA VAL A 112 -4.39 4.50 -13.91
C VAL A 112 -3.75 3.90 -15.16
N GLY A 113 -4.18 2.71 -15.60
CA GLY A 113 -3.64 1.99 -16.76
C GLY A 113 -3.01 0.66 -16.36
#